data_AF-A0A9X4AY53-F1
#
_entry.id   AF-A0A9X4AY53-F1
#
_cell.length_a   1.000
_cell.length_b   1.000
_cell.length_c   1.000
_cell.angle_alpha   90.00
_cell.angle_beta   90.00
_cell.angle_gamma   90.00
#
_symmetry.space_group_name_H-M   'P 1'
#
loop_
_entity.id
_entity.type
_entity.pdbx_description
1 polymer ?
#
loop_
_entity_poly.entity_id
_entity_poly.type
_entity_poly.pdbx_seq_one_letter_code
_entity_poly.pdbx_strand_id
1 'polypeptide(L)'
;MRNIGSFAISILLYALIAGCGSSNENPPSSTEGSGGNGGAGGSVGEGGAGGAGGAGGEAGAGSVWGTFEKPFAADSLWNSHPKNPVLGDYQIPPTPNPAFYPLVGGGAFSTTIFRASESDPSMQVLGKGGAAGPSCPDVGGSCEVVIPHWPASVEGASGSDGHADIVDEKAGIIHSFWQLKKDAAGAWTAAMYSWSPLGGSGWGDPAHYSQGARASGVCTAAGLIRVHEADDGEEMFHHALALSLDGTAMKTGFVFPATLEDGDSASGYKGQIPMGSLLMLPPDFDTSKVTSPGLLKVIKTLQVYGARLVDRNTDTPFAIYVENGSKFTVSTKPPGEWDSVVANQLFDVAHALRVMTSSDGFIDGDGKEFVPNTNLNRMSMRGPWNGAGGAFDSWQQALVFESTDTMIKLEHTNATWDYRVSWAPWTAGASYRLTVVASGGAKLNMQFKDGMYKTILETGSLGDGESKSFVMPADNGYPILIATSGVGQASTVRGILVAE
;
A
#
# COMPACT_ATOMS: atom_id res chain seq x y z
N MET A 1 -35.63 -39.34 33.31
CA MET A 1 -34.16 -39.28 33.42
C MET A 1 -33.55 -39.80 32.12
N ARG A 2 -33.24 -38.90 31.18
CA ARG A 2 -32.57 -39.24 29.91
C ARG A 2 -31.63 -38.10 29.53
N ASN A 3 -30.41 -38.48 29.17
CA ASN A 3 -29.32 -37.66 28.64
C ASN A 3 -29.77 -36.79 27.45
N ILE A 4 -29.29 -35.54 27.42
CA ILE A 4 -29.20 -34.73 26.21
C ILE A 4 -27.76 -34.22 26.12
N GLY A 5 -27.07 -34.64 25.06
CA GLY A 5 -25.70 -34.26 24.76
C GLY A 5 -25.61 -32.85 24.20
N SER A 6 -24.57 -32.14 24.61
CA SER A 6 -24.19 -30.82 24.13
C SER A 6 -23.34 -30.99 22.87
N PHE A 7 -23.85 -30.54 21.72
CA PHE A 7 -23.07 -30.36 20.50
C PHE A 7 -22.51 -28.93 20.52
N ALA A 8 -21.22 -28.79 20.85
CA ALA A 8 -20.47 -27.57 20.60
C ALA A 8 -19.87 -27.66 19.19
N ILE A 9 -20.36 -26.84 18.26
CA ILE A 9 -19.75 -26.66 16.95
C ILE A 9 -18.67 -25.58 17.11
N SER A 10 -17.42 -26.01 17.21
CA SER A 10 -16.25 -25.14 17.07
C SER A 10 -16.11 -24.73 15.60
N ILE A 11 -16.41 -23.47 15.30
CA ILE A 11 -16.12 -22.87 14.00
C ILE A 11 -14.63 -22.49 14.01
N LEU A 12 -13.80 -23.27 13.31
CA LEU A 12 -12.43 -22.92 12.99
C LEU A 12 -12.45 -21.88 11.85
N LEU A 13 -12.10 -20.63 12.17
CA LEU A 13 -11.73 -19.64 11.16
C LEU A 13 -10.33 -19.99 10.64
N TYR A 14 -10.25 -20.49 9.41
CA TYR A 14 -9.00 -20.48 8.64
C TYR A 14 -8.94 -19.17 7.85
N ALA A 15 -8.39 -18.12 8.46
CA ALA A 15 -7.81 -17.03 7.68
C ALA A 15 -6.38 -17.46 7.32
N LEU A 16 -6.18 -17.92 6.08
CA LEU A 16 -4.85 -18.02 5.49
C LEU A 16 -4.37 -16.59 5.25
N ILE A 17 -3.82 -15.97 6.29
CA ILE A 17 -3.01 -14.77 6.14
C ILE A 17 -1.69 -15.26 5.56
N ALA A 18 -1.48 -15.01 4.27
CA ALA A 18 -0.15 -15.07 3.69
C ALA A 18 0.66 -13.94 4.35
N GLY A 19 1.30 -14.24 5.48
CA GLY A 19 2.21 -13.32 6.13
C GLY A 19 3.37 -13.04 5.19
N CYS A 20 3.64 -11.76 4.94
CA CYS A 20 4.94 -11.34 4.45
C CYS A 20 5.97 -11.86 5.46
N GLY A 21 6.89 -12.71 4.99
CA GLY A 21 7.87 -13.37 5.84
C GLY A 21 9.07 -12.48 6.10
N SER A 22 9.55 -12.46 7.35
CA SER A 22 10.84 -11.91 7.74
C SER A 22 11.95 -12.45 6.84
N SER A 23 12.73 -11.58 6.21
CA SER A 23 13.97 -11.99 5.53
C SER A 23 15.12 -12.03 6.55
N ASN A 24 15.54 -13.25 6.90
CA ASN A 24 16.87 -13.54 7.43
C ASN A 24 17.77 -13.88 6.24
N GLU A 25 18.88 -13.18 6.04
CA GLU A 25 20.18 -13.71 5.54
C GLU A 25 21.18 -12.58 5.20
N ASN A 26 22.46 -12.83 5.51
CA ASN A 26 23.61 -11.94 5.31
C ASN A 26 23.85 -11.58 3.83
N PRO A 27 24.37 -10.38 3.51
CA PRO A 27 24.72 -10.02 2.14
C PRO A 27 26.03 -10.69 1.69
N PRO A 28 26.09 -11.29 0.48
CA PRO A 28 27.34 -11.48 -0.23
C PRO A 28 27.66 -10.29 -1.15
N SER A 29 28.96 -10.09 -1.31
CA SER A 29 29.66 -9.03 -2.03
C SER A 29 29.31 -8.87 -3.52
N SER A 30 29.44 -7.62 -3.97
CA SER A 30 29.32 -7.09 -5.34
C SER A 30 30.12 -7.81 -6.43
N THR A 31 29.53 -7.93 -7.62
CA THR A 31 30.29 -7.96 -8.89
C THR A 31 29.53 -7.24 -10.00
N GLU A 32 30.29 -6.46 -10.77
CA GLU A 32 29.90 -5.46 -11.77
C GLU A 32 29.48 -6.06 -13.14
N GLY A 33 28.75 -5.26 -13.94
CA GLY A 33 28.49 -5.53 -15.35
C GLY A 33 27.99 -4.32 -16.15
N SER A 34 28.93 -3.61 -16.80
CA SER A 34 28.79 -2.66 -17.93
C SER A 34 27.67 -3.06 -18.93
N GLY A 35 26.80 -2.18 -19.47
CA GLY A 35 27.05 -0.92 -20.17
C GLY A 35 26.84 -1.10 -21.68
N GLY A 36 25.85 -0.42 -22.29
CA GLY A 36 25.60 -0.48 -23.75
C GLY A 36 24.47 0.45 -24.21
N ASN A 37 24.83 1.42 -25.04
CA ASN A 37 24.07 2.62 -25.44
C ASN A 37 23.45 2.48 -26.85
N GLY A 38 22.34 3.18 -27.13
CA GLY A 38 22.04 3.64 -28.49
C GLY A 38 20.58 3.66 -28.96
N GLY A 39 20.10 4.86 -29.35
CA GLY A 39 19.39 5.01 -30.63
C GLY A 39 17.99 5.63 -30.61
N ALA A 40 17.95 6.93 -30.88
CA ALA A 40 16.79 7.81 -31.07
C ALA A 40 15.80 7.45 -32.21
N GLY A 41 14.56 7.98 -32.11
CA GLY A 41 13.89 8.61 -33.27
C GLY A 41 12.35 8.59 -33.32
N GLY A 42 11.72 9.75 -33.00
CA GLY A 42 10.47 10.34 -33.58
C GLY A 42 9.14 9.56 -33.60
N SER A 43 7.93 10.12 -33.54
CA SER A 43 7.39 11.50 -33.54
C SER A 43 5.84 11.40 -33.58
N VAL A 44 5.11 12.40 -33.04
CA VAL A 44 3.68 12.84 -33.31
C VAL A 44 2.55 11.80 -33.14
N GLY A 45 1.38 12.03 -32.56
CA GLY A 45 0.68 13.20 -32.01
C GLY A 45 -0.82 12.87 -31.82
N GLU A 46 -1.46 13.57 -30.87
CA GLU A 46 -2.89 13.94 -30.77
C GLU A 46 -4.01 12.96 -30.33
N GLY A 47 -4.68 13.37 -29.22
CA GLY A 47 -6.13 13.28 -28.96
C GLY A 47 -6.63 12.04 -28.18
N GLY A 48 -7.42 12.10 -27.10
CA GLY A 48 -8.14 13.16 -26.40
C GLY A 48 -9.31 12.57 -25.58
N ALA A 49 -9.73 13.30 -24.53
CA ALA A 49 -10.96 13.16 -23.70
C ALA A 49 -11.05 11.95 -22.73
N GLY A 50 -11.52 12.09 -21.48
CA GLY A 50 -12.09 13.23 -20.75
C GLY A 50 -12.97 12.71 -19.60
N GLY A 51 -12.86 13.29 -18.41
CA GLY A 51 -13.66 12.95 -17.23
C GLY A 51 -13.48 13.96 -16.09
N ALA A 52 -14.09 15.13 -16.25
CA ALA A 52 -14.22 16.21 -15.24
C ALA A 52 -15.32 15.87 -14.21
N GLY A 53 -15.36 16.44 -13.00
CA GLY A 53 -14.48 17.43 -12.40
C GLY A 53 -15.05 18.04 -11.11
N GLY A 54 -14.30 18.98 -10.55
CA GLY A 54 -14.71 19.97 -9.57
C GLY A 54 -13.75 21.17 -9.64
N ALA A 55 -14.24 22.30 -10.16
CA ALA A 55 -13.54 23.59 -10.34
C ALA A 55 -13.23 24.27 -8.98
N GLY A 56 -12.33 25.23 -8.83
CA GLY A 56 -11.48 25.99 -9.76
C GLY A 56 -11.05 27.27 -9.04
N GLY A 57 -9.75 27.49 -8.92
CA GLY A 57 -9.11 28.74 -8.47
C GLY A 57 -7.72 28.79 -9.08
N GLU A 58 -7.43 29.83 -9.85
CA GLU A 58 -6.15 30.02 -10.54
C GLU A 58 -4.98 30.09 -9.54
N ALA A 59 -4.02 29.18 -9.68
CA ALA A 59 -2.70 29.22 -9.04
C ALA A 59 -1.67 28.61 -10.02
N GLY A 60 -0.42 29.07 -9.93
CA GLY A 60 0.65 28.86 -10.92
C GLY A 60 0.89 27.40 -11.32
N ALA A 61 1.58 27.20 -12.45
CA ALA A 61 1.87 25.91 -13.07
C ALA A 61 2.14 24.79 -12.05
N GLY A 62 1.08 24.08 -11.66
CA GLY A 62 1.10 23.07 -10.61
C GLY A 62 1.84 21.84 -11.11
N SER A 63 2.59 21.19 -10.21
CA SER A 63 3.18 19.89 -10.49
C SER A 63 2.08 18.87 -10.84
N VAL A 64 2.33 18.07 -11.88
CA VAL A 64 1.44 16.96 -12.24
C VAL A 64 1.71 15.78 -11.30
N TRP A 65 0.71 15.42 -10.50
CA TRP A 65 0.71 14.28 -9.58
C TRP A 65 0.11 13.03 -10.22
N GLY A 66 0.33 11.86 -9.61
CA GLY A 66 -0.16 10.59 -10.16
C GLY A 66 0.53 10.21 -11.47
N THR A 67 1.84 10.38 -11.54
CA THR A 67 2.69 10.03 -12.70
C THR A 67 3.78 9.06 -12.30
N PHE A 68 4.53 8.53 -13.27
CA PHE A 68 5.69 7.66 -13.00
C PHE A 68 6.73 8.30 -12.06
N GLU A 69 7.02 9.59 -12.27
CA GLU A 69 8.03 10.31 -11.48
C GLU A 69 7.47 10.85 -10.17
N LYS A 70 6.18 11.19 -10.14
CA LYS A 70 5.49 11.69 -8.93
C LYS A 70 4.24 10.86 -8.68
N PRO A 71 4.37 9.63 -8.16
CA PRO A 71 3.22 8.81 -7.86
C PRO A 71 2.39 9.44 -6.74
N PHE A 72 1.11 9.09 -6.71
CA PHE A 72 0.09 9.51 -5.75
C PHE A 72 -0.32 10.97 -5.86
N ALA A 73 -1.49 11.27 -5.27
CA ALA A 73 -2.06 12.61 -5.23
C ALA A 73 -1.21 13.58 -4.40
N ALA A 74 -1.42 14.89 -4.59
CA ALA A 74 -0.74 15.93 -3.82
C ALA A 74 -0.95 15.76 -2.31
N ASP A 75 -2.18 15.42 -1.89
CA ASP A 75 -2.60 15.22 -0.50
C ASP A 75 -2.30 13.80 0.02
N SER A 76 -1.56 12.99 -0.75
CA SER A 76 -1.00 11.74 -0.25
C SER A 76 -0.07 12.03 0.93
N LEU A 77 -0.14 11.19 1.96
CA LEU A 77 0.83 11.23 3.07
C LEU A 77 2.27 10.89 2.66
N TRP A 78 2.47 10.43 1.43
CA TRP A 78 3.81 10.35 0.82
C TRP A 78 4.28 11.71 0.33
N ASN A 79 3.41 12.50 -0.28
CA ASN A 79 3.74 13.79 -0.89
C ASN A 79 3.49 14.98 0.04
N SER A 80 3.19 14.71 1.32
CA SER A 80 2.83 15.71 2.33
C SER A 80 3.76 15.66 3.53
N HIS A 81 3.85 16.77 4.27
CA HIS A 81 4.62 16.83 5.51
C HIS A 81 3.81 17.44 6.67
N PRO A 82 4.06 17.05 7.93
CA PRO A 82 3.29 17.54 9.06
C PRO A 82 3.59 19.01 9.36
N LYS A 83 2.56 19.73 9.84
CA LYS A 83 2.68 21.09 10.37
C LYS A 83 2.86 21.02 11.89
N ASN A 84 3.92 21.68 12.39
CA ASN A 84 4.27 21.71 13.82
C ASN A 84 4.27 20.30 14.47
N PRO A 85 5.09 19.35 13.96
CA PRO A 85 5.10 17.99 14.50
C PRO A 85 5.56 17.98 15.96
N VAL A 86 4.86 17.21 16.79
CA VAL A 86 5.29 16.86 18.14
C VAL A 86 5.93 15.48 18.09
N LEU A 87 7.18 15.41 18.55
CA LEU A 87 7.95 14.18 18.54
C LEU A 87 7.91 13.50 19.92
N GLY A 88 7.81 12.17 19.92
CA GLY A 88 7.94 11.36 21.12
C GLY A 88 9.38 11.28 21.62
N ASP A 89 9.62 10.41 22.61
CA ASP A 89 10.91 10.24 23.28
C ASP A 89 11.58 8.89 23.00
N TYR A 90 10.82 7.88 22.55
CA TYR A 90 11.34 6.55 22.26
C TYR A 90 12.40 6.58 21.15
N GLN A 91 13.57 6.04 21.48
CA GLN A 91 14.71 5.89 20.58
C GLN A 91 14.68 4.53 19.89
N ILE A 92 15.18 4.46 18.65
CA ILE A 92 15.46 3.18 18.02
C ILE A 92 16.54 2.47 18.86
N PRO A 93 16.23 1.28 19.44
CA PRO A 93 17.21 0.56 20.25
C PRO A 93 18.33 -0.03 19.36
N PRO A 94 19.50 -0.33 19.94
CA PRO A 94 20.51 -1.12 19.27
C PRO A 94 19.98 -2.50 18.87
N THR A 95 20.47 -3.03 17.76
CA THR A 95 20.11 -4.36 17.28
C THR A 95 20.98 -5.44 17.96
N PRO A 96 20.54 -6.72 17.94
CA PRO A 96 21.29 -7.81 18.56
C PRO A 96 22.70 -7.99 17.98
N ASN A 97 22.86 -7.70 16.69
CA ASN A 97 24.15 -7.79 16.00
C ASN A 97 24.77 -6.42 15.73
N PRO A 98 25.80 -6.00 16.50
CA PRO A 98 26.43 -4.69 16.35
C PRO A 98 27.28 -4.55 15.07
N ALA A 99 27.43 -5.62 14.28
CA ALA A 99 28.12 -5.57 12.99
C ALA A 99 27.28 -4.92 11.88
N PHE A 100 25.97 -4.76 12.10
CA PHE A 100 25.05 -4.14 11.16
C PHE A 100 24.87 -2.66 11.47
N TYR A 101 24.92 -1.85 10.42
CA TYR A 101 24.84 -0.40 10.48
C TYR A 101 23.53 0.06 9.84
N PRO A 102 22.95 1.20 10.27
CA PRO A 102 21.82 1.75 9.57
C PRO A 102 22.18 2.01 8.09
N LEU A 103 21.20 1.84 7.21
CA LEU A 103 21.40 1.83 5.77
C LEU A 103 20.54 2.89 5.09
N VAL A 104 21.11 3.59 4.10
CA VAL A 104 20.37 4.32 3.08
C VAL A 104 20.91 3.85 1.74
N GLY A 105 20.13 3.09 0.99
CA GLY A 105 20.64 2.48 -0.23
C GLY A 105 19.68 1.54 -0.94
N GLY A 106 20.11 1.13 -2.14
CA GLY A 106 19.47 0.07 -2.89
C GLY A 106 19.99 -1.31 -2.49
N GLY A 107 19.81 -2.29 -3.37
CA GLY A 107 20.34 -3.64 -3.23
C GLY A 107 19.25 -4.71 -3.24
N ALA A 108 19.58 -5.86 -2.65
CA ALA A 108 18.78 -7.08 -2.74
C ALA A 108 17.34 -6.93 -2.20
N PHE A 109 17.12 -6.03 -1.24
CA PHE A 109 15.83 -5.79 -0.60
C PHE A 109 15.23 -4.42 -0.93
N SER A 110 15.84 -3.69 -1.88
CA SER A 110 15.21 -2.53 -2.53
C SER A 110 14.69 -2.94 -3.92
N THR A 111 14.07 -2.03 -4.65
CA THR A 111 13.36 -2.34 -5.89
C THR A 111 13.75 -1.41 -7.04
N THR A 112 13.58 -1.88 -8.27
CA THR A 112 13.53 -1.03 -9.48
C THR A 112 12.07 -0.73 -9.78
N ILE A 113 11.74 0.49 -10.20
CA ILE A 113 10.39 0.82 -10.65
C ILE A 113 10.35 0.82 -12.17
N PHE A 114 9.53 -0.05 -12.75
CA PHE A 114 9.45 -0.23 -14.20
C PHE A 114 8.34 0.64 -14.77
N ARG A 115 8.68 1.51 -15.73
CA ARG A 115 7.68 2.30 -16.46
C ARG A 115 7.12 1.50 -17.61
N ALA A 116 5.81 1.30 -17.64
CA ALA A 116 5.13 0.67 -18.76
C ALA A 116 4.87 1.66 -19.91
N SER A 117 4.96 1.14 -21.13
CA SER A 117 4.55 1.80 -22.37
C SER A 117 3.30 1.13 -22.93
N GLU A 118 2.45 1.88 -23.63
CA GLU A 118 1.29 1.32 -24.34
C GLU A 118 1.69 0.28 -25.42
N SER A 119 2.96 0.28 -25.84
CA SER A 119 3.50 -0.71 -26.77
C SER A 119 4.00 -2.00 -26.12
N ASP A 120 4.11 -2.03 -24.79
CA ASP A 120 4.57 -3.23 -24.09
C ASP A 120 3.52 -4.34 -24.20
N PRO A 121 3.94 -5.59 -24.45
CA PRO A 121 3.00 -6.70 -24.56
C PRO A 121 2.39 -7.04 -23.21
N SER A 122 1.26 -7.75 -23.22
CA SER A 122 0.69 -8.30 -21.99
C SER A 122 1.49 -9.49 -21.47
N MET A 123 1.45 -9.71 -20.16
CA MET A 123 2.12 -10.83 -19.49
C MET A 123 1.23 -11.46 -18.43
N GLN A 124 1.11 -12.79 -18.49
CA GLN A 124 0.50 -13.57 -17.41
C GLN A 124 1.54 -13.88 -16.34
N VAL A 125 1.18 -13.64 -15.07
CA VAL A 125 2.00 -14.01 -13.92
C VAL A 125 1.33 -15.17 -13.19
N LEU A 126 2.05 -16.26 -13.03
CA LEU A 126 1.58 -17.47 -12.36
C LEU A 126 1.85 -17.41 -10.85
N GLY A 127 1.25 -18.32 -10.11
CA GLY A 127 1.54 -18.48 -8.69
C GLY A 127 2.81 -19.30 -8.45
N LYS A 128 3.52 -18.99 -7.37
CA LYS A 128 4.69 -19.77 -6.93
C LYS A 128 4.35 -21.26 -6.76
N GLY A 129 5.30 -22.14 -7.12
CA GLY A 129 5.16 -23.59 -6.90
C GLY A 129 4.17 -24.28 -7.83
N GLY A 130 3.87 -23.70 -9.00
CA GLY A 130 2.93 -24.26 -9.98
C GLY A 130 1.46 -23.93 -9.70
N ALA A 131 1.20 -22.97 -8.81
CA ALA A 131 -0.15 -22.46 -8.60
C ALA A 131 -0.63 -21.65 -9.83
N ALA A 132 -1.94 -21.70 -10.10
CA ALA A 132 -2.54 -21.05 -11.27
C ALA A 132 -2.35 -19.53 -11.29
N GLY A 133 -2.26 -18.90 -10.11
CA GLY A 133 -2.00 -17.47 -9.98
C GLY A 133 -1.45 -17.11 -8.59
N PRO A 134 -0.85 -15.91 -8.43
CA PRO A 134 -0.35 -15.42 -7.14
C PRO A 134 -1.45 -15.32 -6.09
N SER A 135 -1.06 -15.23 -4.81
CA SER A 135 -1.99 -14.78 -3.77
C SER A 135 -2.33 -13.31 -4.00
N CYS A 136 -3.61 -12.98 -3.99
CA CYS A 136 -4.12 -11.64 -4.20
C CYS A 136 -4.98 -11.29 -2.98
N PRO A 137 -4.42 -10.57 -1.99
CA PRO A 137 -5.17 -10.21 -0.78
C PRO A 137 -6.45 -9.45 -1.11
N ASP A 138 -6.43 -8.70 -2.22
CA ASP A 138 -7.59 -7.98 -2.73
C ASP A 138 -8.68 -8.86 -3.37
N VAL A 139 -8.53 -10.18 -3.46
CA VAL A 139 -9.69 -11.07 -3.71
C VAL A 139 -9.85 -12.12 -2.62
N GLY A 140 -8.99 -12.09 -1.59
CA GLY A 140 -8.99 -13.06 -0.49
C GLY A 140 -8.49 -14.45 -0.88
N GLY A 141 -7.67 -14.57 -1.93
CA GLY A 141 -7.18 -15.85 -2.43
C GLY A 141 -6.31 -15.74 -3.67
N SER A 142 -6.13 -16.86 -4.38
CA SER A 142 -5.42 -16.83 -5.67
C SER A 142 -6.24 -16.14 -6.74
N CYS A 143 -5.61 -15.32 -7.57
CA CYS A 143 -6.25 -14.67 -8.71
C CYS A 143 -5.45 -14.84 -10.00
N GLU A 144 -6.15 -14.84 -11.14
CA GLU A 144 -5.50 -14.70 -12.44
C GLU A 144 -4.93 -13.28 -12.57
N VAL A 145 -3.65 -13.18 -12.89
CA VAL A 145 -2.95 -11.90 -13.05
C VAL A 145 -2.42 -11.81 -14.46
N VAL A 146 -3.02 -10.91 -15.24
CA VAL A 146 -2.53 -10.51 -16.56
C VAL A 146 -2.25 -9.02 -16.52
N ILE A 147 -0.98 -8.66 -16.67
CA ILE A 147 -0.54 -7.27 -16.74
C ILE A 147 -0.63 -6.82 -18.21
N PRO A 148 -1.37 -5.76 -18.53
CA PRO A 148 -1.65 -5.37 -19.91
C PRO A 148 -0.40 -4.84 -20.62
N HIS A 149 0.44 -4.09 -19.91
CA HIS A 149 1.67 -3.50 -20.43
C HIS A 149 2.86 -3.95 -19.56
N TRP A 150 3.57 -4.99 -20.00
CA TRP A 150 4.71 -5.58 -19.28
C TRP A 150 6.05 -5.15 -19.89
N PRO A 151 6.82 -4.26 -19.23
CA PRO A 151 8.13 -3.86 -19.75
C PRO A 151 9.08 -5.05 -19.89
N ALA A 152 9.83 -5.09 -20.98
CA ALA A 152 10.80 -6.16 -21.23
C ALA A 152 11.92 -6.22 -20.15
N SER A 153 12.18 -5.09 -19.48
CA SER A 153 13.19 -4.94 -18.43
C SER A 153 12.73 -5.39 -17.05
N VAL A 154 11.47 -5.78 -16.86
CA VAL A 154 10.97 -6.19 -15.54
C VAL A 154 11.81 -7.32 -14.98
N GLU A 155 12.22 -7.15 -13.73
CA GLU A 155 12.91 -8.13 -12.90
C GLU A 155 12.53 -7.92 -11.43
N GLY A 156 12.46 -9.01 -10.67
CA GLY A 156 12.34 -8.95 -9.21
C GLY A 156 13.67 -8.57 -8.58
N ALA A 157 13.62 -7.86 -7.46
CA ALA A 157 14.80 -7.63 -6.62
C ALA A 157 15.55 -8.94 -6.31
N SER A 158 16.88 -8.89 -6.22
CA SER A 158 17.70 -10.11 -6.10
C SER A 158 17.58 -10.83 -4.76
N GLY A 159 17.06 -10.15 -3.72
CA GLY A 159 16.80 -10.72 -2.41
C GLY A 159 15.63 -11.71 -2.39
N SER A 160 15.37 -12.27 -1.20
CA SER A 160 14.30 -13.25 -1.03
C SER A 160 12.93 -12.70 -1.41
N ASP A 161 12.73 -11.39 -1.25
CA ASP A 161 11.44 -10.73 -1.40
C ASP A 161 11.07 -10.45 -2.84
N GLY A 162 12.04 -10.46 -3.78
CA GLY A 162 11.75 -10.37 -5.22
C GLY A 162 10.81 -9.23 -5.60
N HIS A 163 10.91 -8.09 -4.90
CA HIS A 163 10.01 -6.96 -5.10
C HIS A 163 10.17 -6.36 -6.49
N ALA A 164 9.04 -6.12 -7.14
CA ALA A 164 8.96 -5.44 -8.42
C ALA A 164 7.67 -4.65 -8.50
N ASP A 165 7.80 -3.39 -8.90
CA ASP A 165 6.66 -2.51 -9.14
C ASP A 165 6.67 -2.04 -10.61
N ILE A 166 5.54 -2.18 -11.28
CA ILE A 166 5.33 -1.72 -12.66
C ILE A 166 4.29 -0.60 -12.61
N VAL A 167 4.68 0.58 -13.05
CA VAL A 167 3.79 1.74 -13.16
C VAL A 167 3.22 1.80 -14.57
N ASP A 168 1.92 1.60 -14.68
CA ASP A 168 1.14 1.72 -15.90
C ASP A 168 0.33 3.01 -15.87
N GLU A 169 0.87 4.07 -16.46
CA GLU A 169 0.22 5.39 -16.51
C GLU A 169 -1.07 5.36 -17.35
N LYS A 170 -1.20 4.42 -18.30
CA LYS A 170 -2.39 4.27 -19.13
C LYS A 170 -3.53 3.63 -18.34
N ALA A 171 -3.23 2.59 -17.56
CA ALA A 171 -4.19 1.99 -16.65
C ALA A 171 -4.44 2.87 -15.40
N GLY A 172 -3.51 3.78 -15.08
CA GLY A 172 -3.55 4.57 -13.86
C GLY A 172 -3.26 3.72 -12.61
N ILE A 173 -2.40 2.70 -12.74
CA ILE A 173 -2.16 1.67 -11.72
C ILE A 173 -0.66 1.46 -11.51
N ILE A 174 -0.28 1.15 -10.26
CA ILE A 174 1.00 0.54 -9.92
C ILE A 174 0.74 -0.93 -9.60
N HIS A 175 1.28 -1.85 -10.41
CA HIS A 175 1.28 -3.28 -10.14
C HIS A 175 2.43 -3.60 -9.19
N SER A 176 2.18 -4.32 -8.10
CA SER A 176 3.17 -4.59 -7.06
C SER A 176 3.26 -6.08 -6.73
N PHE A 177 4.47 -6.63 -6.75
CA PHE A 177 4.71 -8.05 -6.59
C PHE A 177 5.62 -8.37 -5.40
N TRP A 178 5.32 -9.51 -4.75
CA TRP A 178 6.23 -10.17 -3.81
C TRP A 178 6.66 -11.52 -4.38
N GLN A 179 7.96 -11.77 -4.29
CA GLN A 179 8.73 -12.89 -4.82
C GLN A 179 8.56 -13.07 -6.33
N LEU A 180 8.57 -11.98 -7.10
CA LEU A 180 8.52 -12.07 -8.55
C LEU A 180 9.81 -12.70 -9.09
N LYS A 181 9.69 -13.83 -9.79
CA LYS A 181 10.82 -14.57 -10.37
C LYS A 181 10.42 -15.22 -11.69
N LYS A 182 11.38 -15.35 -12.61
CA LYS A 182 11.29 -16.28 -13.73
C LYS A 182 11.63 -17.68 -13.24
N ASP A 183 10.77 -18.65 -13.54
CA ASP A 183 11.08 -20.05 -13.30
C ASP A 183 12.03 -20.62 -14.37
N ALA A 184 12.41 -21.89 -14.22
CA ALA A 184 13.33 -22.57 -15.15
C ALA A 184 12.76 -22.76 -16.57
N ALA A 185 11.43 -22.69 -16.73
CA ALA A 185 10.77 -22.73 -18.03
C ALA A 185 10.61 -21.34 -18.67
N GLY A 186 11.01 -20.28 -17.95
CA GLY A 186 10.91 -18.89 -18.39
C GLY A 186 9.58 -18.22 -18.08
N ALA A 187 8.68 -18.88 -17.34
CA ALA A 187 7.42 -18.29 -16.92
C ALA A 187 7.61 -17.37 -15.71
N TRP A 188 6.88 -16.26 -15.68
CA TRP A 188 6.86 -15.37 -14.52
C TRP A 188 5.98 -15.95 -13.42
N THR A 189 6.51 -15.97 -12.20
CA THR A 189 5.80 -16.43 -11.00
C THR A 189 5.93 -15.40 -9.89
N ALA A 190 4.90 -15.25 -9.07
CA ALA A 190 4.94 -14.47 -7.84
C ALA A 190 4.26 -15.21 -6.69
N ALA A 191 4.67 -14.92 -5.46
CA ALA A 191 3.96 -15.38 -4.28
C ALA A 191 2.71 -14.54 -4.02
N MET A 192 2.81 -13.23 -4.24
CA MET A 192 1.70 -12.29 -4.09
C MET A 192 1.69 -11.21 -5.16
N TYR A 193 0.48 -10.76 -5.49
CA TYR A 193 0.19 -9.59 -6.31
C TYR A 193 -0.75 -8.64 -5.55
N SER A 194 -0.50 -7.34 -5.68
CA SER A 194 -1.39 -6.25 -5.26
C SER A 194 -1.23 -5.07 -6.19
N TRP A 195 -2.09 -4.06 -6.06
CA TRP A 195 -2.01 -2.89 -6.92
C TRP A 195 -2.49 -1.63 -6.20
N SER A 196 -1.95 -0.48 -6.60
CA SER A 196 -2.34 0.83 -6.10
C SER A 196 -2.87 1.69 -7.24
N PRO A 197 -3.90 2.53 -7.05
CA PRO A 197 -4.20 3.62 -7.97
C PRO A 197 -3.01 4.58 -8.03
N LEU A 198 -2.51 4.87 -9.23
CA LEU A 198 -1.34 5.73 -9.43
C LEU A 198 -1.59 7.15 -8.92
N GLY A 199 -2.78 7.70 -9.15
CA GLY A 199 -3.21 8.99 -8.59
C GLY A 199 -3.89 8.91 -7.22
N GLY A 200 -3.78 7.77 -6.53
CA GLY A 200 -4.41 7.53 -5.23
C GLY A 200 -3.62 8.11 -4.05
N SER A 201 -3.96 7.67 -2.83
CA SER A 201 -3.24 8.05 -1.61
C SER A 201 -1.88 7.35 -1.46
N GLY A 202 -1.66 6.24 -2.15
CA GLY A 202 -0.51 5.35 -1.93
C GLY A 202 -0.54 4.56 -0.63
N TRP A 203 -1.71 4.52 0.02
CA TRP A 203 -1.98 3.76 1.24
C TRP A 203 -3.26 2.97 1.08
N GLY A 204 -3.29 1.77 1.69
CA GLY A 204 -4.50 0.99 1.79
C GLY A 204 -5.61 1.70 2.57
N ASP A 205 -6.84 1.23 2.37
CA ASP A 205 -7.99 1.59 3.19
C ASP A 205 -8.71 0.29 3.64
N PRO A 206 -9.66 0.32 4.58
CA PRO A 206 -10.26 -0.93 5.04
C PRO A 206 -10.97 -1.73 3.92
N ALA A 207 -11.49 -1.07 2.88
CA ALA A 207 -12.12 -1.72 1.74
C ALA A 207 -11.10 -2.39 0.79
N HIS A 208 -9.97 -1.73 0.55
CA HIS A 208 -8.83 -2.16 -0.26
C HIS A 208 -7.53 -2.13 0.60
N TYR A 209 -7.43 -3.03 1.57
CA TYR A 209 -6.41 -2.98 2.63
C TYR A 209 -4.98 -3.33 2.18
N SER A 210 -4.79 -3.83 0.96
CA SER A 210 -3.48 -4.24 0.46
C SER A 210 -3.30 -3.63 -0.92
N GLN A 211 -2.66 -2.47 -0.96
CA GLN A 211 -2.38 -1.76 -2.21
C GLN A 211 -0.96 -2.04 -2.75
N GLY A 212 -0.15 -2.82 -2.04
CA GLY A 212 1.11 -3.30 -2.57
C GLY A 212 1.81 -4.35 -1.71
N ALA A 213 3.02 -4.72 -2.13
CA ALA A 213 3.71 -5.91 -1.66
C ALA A 213 4.49 -5.76 -0.35
N ARG A 214 4.67 -4.54 0.19
CA ARG A 214 5.35 -4.36 1.48
C ARG A 214 4.46 -4.80 2.65
N ALA A 215 5.08 -5.15 3.77
CA ALA A 215 4.38 -5.59 4.98
C ALA A 215 3.27 -4.61 5.44
N SER A 216 3.45 -3.31 5.26
CA SER A 216 2.44 -2.28 5.59
C SER A 216 1.24 -2.19 4.66
N GLY A 217 1.26 -2.94 3.55
CA GLY A 217 0.22 -2.94 2.52
C GLY A 217 0.39 -1.87 1.44
N VAL A 218 1.57 -1.23 1.34
CA VAL A 218 1.90 -0.26 0.30
C VAL A 218 2.76 -0.87 -0.79
N CYS A 219 2.77 -0.26 -1.98
CA CYS A 219 3.69 -0.65 -3.05
C CYS A 219 5.13 -0.25 -2.70
N THR A 220 6.12 -0.91 -3.29
CA THR A 220 7.53 -0.66 -2.98
C THR A 220 8.04 0.65 -3.61
N ALA A 221 7.34 1.17 -4.62
CA ALA A 221 7.52 2.51 -5.17
C ALA A 221 7.22 3.62 -4.15
N ALA A 222 6.35 3.35 -3.16
CA ALA A 222 5.95 4.35 -2.19
C ALA A 222 7.12 4.72 -1.26
N GLY A 223 7.42 6.02 -1.18
CA GLY A 223 8.50 6.59 -0.37
C GLY A 223 9.92 6.19 -0.79
N LEU A 224 10.10 5.57 -1.95
CA LEU A 224 11.40 5.16 -2.48
C LEU A 224 12.18 6.39 -2.98
N ILE A 225 13.45 6.53 -2.63
CA ILE A 225 14.32 7.54 -3.27
C ILE A 225 14.54 7.13 -4.73
N ARG A 226 14.02 7.89 -5.67
CA ARG A 226 13.96 7.55 -7.09
C ARG A 226 15.25 7.90 -7.83
N VAL A 227 15.48 7.24 -8.96
CA VAL A 227 16.67 7.47 -9.82
C VAL A 227 16.77 8.94 -10.26
N HIS A 228 15.65 9.58 -10.60
CA HIS A 228 15.65 10.96 -11.07
C HIS A 228 15.95 12.00 -9.97
N GLU A 229 15.82 11.62 -8.69
CA GLU A 229 16.07 12.49 -7.54
C GLU A 229 17.52 12.43 -7.05
N ALA A 230 18.34 11.51 -7.58
CA ALA A 230 19.71 11.31 -7.14
C ALA A 230 20.59 12.56 -7.36
N ASP A 231 20.41 13.21 -8.51
CA ASP A 231 21.26 14.30 -9.02
C ASP A 231 20.41 15.52 -9.46
N ASP A 232 19.22 15.69 -8.91
CA ASP A 232 18.28 16.77 -9.24
C ASP A 232 18.75 18.19 -8.82
N GLY A 233 19.79 18.27 -7.98
CA GLY A 233 20.31 19.52 -7.43
C GLY A 233 19.54 20.08 -6.24
N GLU A 234 18.51 19.38 -5.78
CA GLU A 234 17.67 19.80 -4.66
C GLU A 234 18.31 19.46 -3.31
N GLU A 235 17.99 20.28 -2.30
CA GLU A 235 18.56 20.12 -0.96
C GLU A 235 17.91 18.98 -0.15
N MET A 236 16.75 18.50 -0.57
CA MET A 236 15.99 17.42 0.08
C MET A 236 15.14 16.68 -0.95
N PHE A 237 14.63 15.50 -0.58
CA PHE A 237 13.57 14.84 -1.33
C PHE A 237 12.22 15.45 -0.93
N HIS A 238 11.30 15.58 -1.88
CA HIS A 238 10.00 16.24 -1.68
C HIS A 238 8.88 15.25 -1.38
N HIS A 239 9.20 14.20 -0.62
CA HIS A 239 8.26 13.18 -0.17
C HIS A 239 8.78 12.52 1.11
N ALA A 240 7.87 11.89 1.87
CA ALA A 240 8.24 11.05 3.00
C ALA A 240 8.98 9.80 2.52
N LEU A 241 10.03 9.42 3.24
CA LEU A 241 10.87 8.27 2.87
C LEU A 241 10.26 6.96 3.39
N ALA A 242 10.45 5.87 2.65
CA ALA A 242 10.15 4.54 3.12
C ALA A 242 11.29 4.02 4.00
N LEU A 243 10.94 3.52 5.17
CA LEU A 243 11.90 3.01 6.14
C LEU A 243 11.44 1.66 6.72
N SER A 244 12.40 0.77 6.96
CA SER A 244 12.21 -0.41 7.79
C SER A 244 13.03 -0.34 9.07
N LEU A 245 12.60 -1.10 10.07
CA LEU A 245 13.29 -1.23 11.35
C LEU A 245 13.51 -2.70 11.69
N ASP A 246 14.50 -2.96 12.53
CA ASP A 246 14.63 -4.26 13.20
C ASP A 246 13.47 -4.51 14.17
N GLY A 247 13.11 -5.79 14.35
CA GLY A 247 12.04 -6.22 15.26
C GLY A 247 12.21 -5.73 16.70
N THR A 248 13.43 -5.45 17.16
CA THR A 248 13.70 -4.85 18.48
C THR A 248 13.08 -3.46 18.67
N ALA A 249 12.88 -2.69 17.59
CA ALA A 249 12.26 -1.37 17.64
C ALA A 249 10.74 -1.42 17.43
N MET A 250 10.26 -2.41 16.68
CA MET A 250 8.89 -2.49 16.20
C MET A 250 7.90 -2.98 17.25
N LYS A 251 6.65 -2.51 17.20
CA LYS A 251 5.55 -2.90 18.09
C LYS A 251 4.47 -3.64 17.31
N THR A 252 3.95 -4.73 17.86
CA THR A 252 2.80 -5.47 17.30
C THR A 252 1.57 -4.57 17.17
N GLY A 253 0.90 -4.68 16.04
CA GLY A 253 -0.17 -3.79 15.60
C GLY A 253 0.35 -2.66 14.72
N PHE A 254 -0.50 -2.22 13.79
CA PHE A 254 -0.26 -1.08 12.92
C PHE A 254 -1.14 0.12 13.29
N VAL A 255 -0.72 1.31 12.87
CA VAL A 255 -1.44 2.57 13.01
C VAL A 255 -1.68 3.21 11.64
N PHE A 256 -2.67 4.10 11.55
CA PHE A 256 -2.93 4.85 10.33
C PHE A 256 -1.65 5.57 9.85
N PRO A 257 -1.32 5.52 8.54
CA PRO A 257 -2.12 4.98 7.44
C PRO A 257 -1.87 3.52 7.05
N ALA A 258 -1.02 2.78 7.75
CA ALA A 258 -0.78 1.37 7.44
C ALA A 258 -2.04 0.52 7.72
N THR A 259 -2.26 -0.48 6.88
CA THR A 259 -3.41 -1.39 6.96
C THR A 259 -2.99 -2.83 7.22
N LEU A 260 -1.70 -3.12 7.15
CA LEU A 260 -1.11 -4.44 7.36
C LEU A 260 0.18 -4.33 8.19
N GLU A 261 0.68 -5.50 8.60
CA GLU A 261 2.00 -5.72 9.17
C GLU A 261 2.51 -7.13 8.83
N ASP A 262 3.75 -7.46 9.20
CA ASP A 262 4.29 -8.81 9.03
C ASP A 262 3.41 -9.88 9.72
N GLY A 263 3.26 -11.05 9.09
CA GLY A 263 2.39 -12.11 9.63
C GLY A 263 2.89 -12.75 10.93
N ASP A 264 4.17 -12.56 11.26
CA ASP A 264 4.82 -13.04 12.48
C ASP A 264 5.07 -11.91 13.50
N SER A 265 4.41 -10.76 13.36
CA SER A 265 4.56 -9.57 14.22
C SER A 265 4.47 -9.88 15.72
N ALA A 266 3.57 -10.78 16.14
CA ALA A 266 3.38 -11.18 17.53
C ALA A 266 4.66 -11.79 18.15
N SER A 267 5.45 -12.50 17.34
CA SER A 267 6.73 -13.09 17.76
C SER A 267 7.94 -12.26 17.37
N GLY A 268 7.89 -11.52 16.26
CA GLY A 268 9.03 -10.77 15.71
C GLY A 268 9.20 -9.37 16.29
N TYR A 269 8.13 -8.71 16.70
CA TYR A 269 8.18 -7.33 17.17
C TYR A 269 8.30 -7.28 18.71
N LYS A 270 9.22 -6.45 19.21
CA LYS A 270 9.63 -6.39 20.63
C LYS A 270 9.78 -4.98 21.20
N GLY A 271 9.67 -3.94 20.37
CA GLY A 271 9.79 -2.54 20.73
C GLY A 271 8.46 -1.80 20.82
N GLN A 272 8.48 -0.52 20.47
CA GLN A 272 7.39 0.43 20.73
C GLN A 272 6.86 1.15 19.49
N ILE A 273 7.47 0.96 18.31
CA ILE A 273 7.12 1.68 17.09
C ILE A 273 6.21 0.80 16.20
N PRO A 274 4.89 1.07 16.12
CA PRO A 274 4.00 0.30 15.27
C PRO A 274 4.18 0.67 13.80
N MET A 275 3.93 -0.29 12.89
CA MET A 275 3.96 -0.05 11.46
C MET A 275 2.98 1.07 11.04
N GLY A 276 3.35 1.88 10.04
CA GLY A 276 2.62 3.09 9.62
C GLY A 276 3.06 4.39 10.32
N SER A 277 3.81 4.28 11.42
CA SER A 277 4.35 5.45 12.14
C SER A 277 5.20 6.33 11.24
N LEU A 278 5.10 7.65 11.43
CA LEU A 278 6.02 8.62 10.84
C LEU A 278 7.15 8.91 11.84
N LEU A 279 8.39 8.67 11.45
CA LEU A 279 9.58 9.02 12.21
C LEU A 279 10.20 10.28 11.61
N MET A 280 10.61 11.22 12.46
CA MET A 280 11.23 12.48 12.03
C MET A 280 12.50 12.76 12.83
N LEU A 281 13.40 13.53 12.22
CA LEU A 281 14.51 14.13 12.93
C LEU A 281 14.06 15.46 13.55
N PRO A 282 14.48 15.78 14.79
CA PRO A 282 14.30 17.10 15.36
C PRO A 282 14.89 18.20 14.46
N PRO A 283 14.25 19.38 14.35
CA PRO A 283 14.74 20.48 13.53
C PRO A 283 16.10 21.03 14.00
N ASP A 284 16.46 20.78 15.26
CA ASP A 284 17.73 21.18 15.89
C ASP A 284 18.80 20.08 15.89
N PHE A 285 18.59 18.98 15.16
CA PHE A 285 19.62 17.95 14.96
C PHE A 285 20.91 18.56 14.39
N ASP A 286 22.05 18.30 15.05
CA ASP A 286 23.34 18.90 14.70
C ASP A 286 23.89 18.35 13.38
N THR A 287 23.88 19.19 12.35
CA THR A 287 24.43 18.87 11.02
C THR A 287 25.86 19.38 10.81
N SER A 288 26.46 20.07 11.78
CA SER A 288 27.75 20.76 11.61
C SER A 288 28.92 19.83 11.27
N LYS A 289 28.79 18.55 11.59
CA LYS A 289 29.80 17.51 11.32
C LYS A 289 29.51 16.69 10.07
N VAL A 290 28.33 16.84 9.46
CA VAL A 290 27.92 16.04 8.30
C VAL A 290 28.51 16.66 7.04
N THR A 291 29.49 15.98 6.46
CA THR A 291 30.18 16.44 5.25
C THR A 291 29.68 15.77 3.97
N SER A 292 28.91 14.69 4.09
CA SER A 292 28.32 14.00 2.95
C SER A 292 27.11 14.77 2.42
N PRO A 293 27.12 15.23 1.15
CA PRO A 293 25.95 15.89 0.56
C PRO A 293 24.71 14.99 0.51
N GLY A 294 24.90 13.70 0.19
CA GLY A 294 23.80 12.74 0.16
C GLY A 294 23.19 12.51 1.54
N LEU A 295 24.02 12.42 2.58
CA LEU A 295 23.50 12.30 3.96
C LEU A 295 22.81 13.59 4.42
N LEU A 296 23.33 14.77 4.05
CA LEU A 296 22.64 16.04 4.31
C LEU A 296 21.27 16.10 3.64
N LYS A 297 21.15 15.63 2.39
CA LYS A 297 19.86 15.55 1.66
C LYS A 297 18.85 14.68 2.42
N VAL A 298 19.30 13.52 2.92
CA VAL A 298 18.46 12.63 3.75
C VAL A 298 18.07 13.30 5.06
N ILE A 299 19.00 13.92 5.78
CA ILE A 299 18.72 14.58 7.07
C ILE A 299 17.69 15.69 6.89
N LYS A 300 17.85 16.57 5.90
CA LYS A 300 16.90 17.64 5.60
C LYS A 300 15.51 17.07 5.28
N THR A 301 15.45 15.99 4.51
CA THR A 301 14.20 15.27 4.22
C THR A 301 13.55 14.74 5.49
N LEU A 302 14.32 14.11 6.39
CA LEU A 302 13.82 13.56 7.66
C LEU A 302 13.35 14.64 8.64
N GLN A 303 13.88 15.87 8.54
CA GLN A 303 13.43 17.01 9.36
C GLN A 303 12.10 17.60 8.86
N VAL A 304 11.85 17.56 7.55
CA VAL A 304 10.63 18.13 6.94
C VAL A 304 9.57 17.06 6.74
N TYR A 305 9.82 16.07 5.89
CA TYR A 305 8.86 15.03 5.49
C TYR A 305 8.88 13.80 6.39
N GLY A 306 10.04 13.48 6.99
CA GLY A 306 10.21 12.28 7.80
C GLY A 306 10.29 10.98 6.97
N ALA A 307 10.18 9.85 7.67
CA ALA A 307 10.17 8.52 7.08
C ALA A 307 9.07 7.64 7.71
N ARG A 308 8.36 6.89 6.88
CA ARG A 308 7.27 6.00 7.28
C ARG A 308 7.80 4.58 7.50
N LEU A 309 7.49 4.00 8.65
CA LEU A 309 7.76 2.59 8.93
C LEU A 309 6.83 1.72 8.08
N VAL A 310 7.36 1.06 7.06
CA VAL A 310 6.59 0.26 6.09
C VAL A 310 6.91 -1.22 6.07
N ASP A 311 8.02 -1.61 6.70
CA ASP A 311 8.51 -2.97 6.68
C ASP A 311 9.39 -3.28 7.90
N ARG A 312 9.66 -4.56 8.12
CA ARG A 312 10.69 -5.03 9.04
C ARG A 312 11.96 -5.38 8.29
N ASN A 313 13.11 -5.15 8.92
CA ASN A 313 14.37 -5.76 8.53
C ASN A 313 14.96 -6.60 9.68
N THR A 314 16.11 -7.23 9.43
CA THR A 314 16.83 -8.02 10.43
C THR A 314 18.16 -7.38 10.75
N ASP A 315 18.45 -7.23 12.05
CA ASP A 315 19.71 -6.76 12.62
C ASP A 315 20.15 -5.34 12.21
N THR A 316 19.37 -4.62 11.39
CA THR A 316 19.71 -3.28 10.89
C THR A 316 18.87 -2.21 11.61
N PRO A 317 19.45 -1.25 12.36
CA PRO A 317 18.67 -0.30 13.16
C PRO A 317 17.58 0.42 12.35
N PHE A 318 17.91 0.89 11.16
CA PHE A 318 16.94 1.25 10.13
C PHE A 318 17.52 1.03 8.73
N ALA A 319 16.65 0.81 7.74
CA ALA A 319 17.01 0.93 6.33
C ALA A 319 16.05 1.88 5.60
N ILE A 320 16.59 2.85 4.87
CA ILE A 320 15.86 3.72 3.94
C ILE A 320 16.16 3.27 2.52
N TYR A 321 15.11 3.07 1.74
CA TYR A 321 15.19 2.43 0.43
C TYR A 321 15.52 3.44 -0.69
N VAL A 322 16.50 3.08 -1.51
CA VAL A 322 16.86 3.79 -2.76
C VAL A 322 16.58 2.86 -3.93
N GLU A 323 16.01 3.40 -5.01
CA GLU A 323 15.71 2.65 -6.22
C GLU A 323 16.96 1.97 -6.79
N ASN A 324 16.83 0.69 -7.15
CA ASN A 324 17.91 -0.07 -7.78
C ASN A 324 18.27 0.55 -9.13
N GLY A 325 19.58 0.69 -9.38
CA GLY A 325 20.11 1.42 -10.54
C GLY A 325 20.29 2.93 -10.31
N SER A 326 19.85 3.46 -9.17
CA SER A 326 20.14 4.85 -8.78
C SER A 326 21.62 5.05 -8.48
N LYS A 327 22.10 6.27 -8.76
CA LYS A 327 23.45 6.72 -8.40
C LYS A 327 23.51 7.37 -7.01
N PHE A 328 22.35 7.55 -6.37
CA PHE A 328 22.29 8.20 -5.07
C PHE A 328 23.11 7.41 -4.04
N THR A 329 23.95 8.13 -3.28
CA THR A 329 24.75 7.54 -2.21
C THR A 329 24.95 8.54 -1.08
N VAL A 330 24.95 8.04 0.15
CA VAL A 330 25.34 8.80 1.34
C VAL A 330 26.84 8.71 1.61
N SER A 331 27.58 7.83 0.93
CA SER A 331 29.03 7.65 1.12
C SER A 331 29.82 8.79 0.47
N THR A 332 30.91 9.20 1.11
CA THR A 332 31.94 10.08 0.52
C THR A 332 33.08 9.30 -0.14
N LYS A 333 33.05 7.97 -0.03
CA LYS A 333 34.05 7.06 -0.57
C LYS A 333 33.63 6.50 -1.93
N PRO A 334 34.60 6.06 -2.76
CA PRO A 334 34.31 5.33 -3.98
C PRO A 334 33.39 4.12 -3.75
N PRO A 335 32.60 3.71 -4.75
CA PRO A 335 31.79 2.49 -4.66
C PRO A 335 32.64 1.28 -4.23
N GLY A 336 32.13 0.49 -3.27
CA GLY A 336 32.82 -0.68 -2.72
C GLY A 336 33.75 -0.39 -1.54
N GLU A 337 34.03 0.88 -1.23
CA GLU A 337 34.78 1.26 -0.03
C GLU A 337 33.87 1.59 1.15
N TRP A 338 34.29 1.16 2.34
CA TRP A 338 33.58 1.43 3.59
C TRP A 338 33.80 2.87 4.08
N ASP A 339 32.71 3.60 4.32
CA ASP A 339 32.73 4.94 4.91
C ASP A 339 32.32 4.91 6.39
N SER A 340 33.29 4.68 7.27
CA SER A 340 33.05 4.62 8.72
C SER A 340 32.56 5.93 9.32
N VAL A 341 32.84 7.08 8.69
CA VAL A 341 32.36 8.38 9.17
C VAL A 341 30.87 8.50 8.93
N VAL A 342 30.42 8.26 7.70
CA VAL A 342 28.99 8.26 7.35
C VAL A 342 28.23 7.20 8.13
N ALA A 343 28.82 6.00 8.30
CA ALA A 343 28.20 4.93 9.08
C ALA A 343 27.94 5.31 10.55
N ASN A 344 28.90 6.00 11.19
CA ASN A 344 28.69 6.51 12.55
C ASN A 344 27.66 7.64 12.61
N GLN A 345 27.63 8.53 11.60
CA GLN A 345 26.64 9.59 11.52
C GLN A 345 25.21 9.05 11.30
N LEU A 346 25.08 7.93 10.59
CA LEU A 346 23.80 7.23 10.46
C LEU A 346 23.33 6.65 11.81
N PHE A 347 24.24 6.24 12.70
CA PHE A 347 23.87 5.91 14.08
C PHE A 347 23.40 7.14 14.85
N ASP A 348 24.03 8.31 14.69
CA ASP A 348 23.55 9.54 15.31
C ASP A 348 22.13 9.88 14.84
N VAL A 349 21.84 9.68 13.53
CA VAL A 349 20.49 9.79 12.97
C VAL A 349 19.54 8.77 13.62
N ALA A 350 19.92 7.49 13.71
CA ALA A 350 19.10 6.45 14.34
C ALA A 350 18.73 6.80 15.80
N HIS A 351 19.69 7.29 16.57
CA HIS A 351 19.48 7.71 17.96
C HIS A 351 18.62 8.98 18.09
N ALA A 352 18.56 9.81 17.05
CA ALA A 352 17.79 11.05 17.05
C ALA A 352 16.38 10.93 16.45
N LEU A 353 16.13 9.93 15.60
CA LEU A 353 14.80 9.70 15.03
C LEU A 353 13.75 9.44 16.11
N ARG A 354 12.61 10.11 16.02
CA ARG A 354 11.47 9.96 16.93
C ARG A 354 10.19 9.78 16.15
N VAL A 355 9.28 8.97 16.69
CA VAL A 355 7.91 8.89 16.19
C VAL A 355 7.21 10.23 16.40
N MET A 356 6.57 10.76 15.37
CA MET A 356 5.65 11.88 15.48
C MET A 356 4.37 11.41 16.19
N THR A 357 4.04 12.01 17.33
CA THR A 357 2.86 11.66 18.12
C THR A 357 1.63 12.48 17.75
N SER A 358 1.82 13.70 17.22
CA SER A 358 0.75 14.58 16.74
C SER A 358 1.29 15.67 15.82
N SER A 359 0.40 16.33 15.08
CA SER A 359 0.66 17.55 14.30
C SER A 359 -0.60 18.42 14.25
N ASP A 360 -0.47 19.68 13.86
CA ASP A 360 -1.61 20.60 13.67
C ASP A 360 -2.34 20.38 12.33
N GLY A 361 -1.94 19.35 11.57
CA GLY A 361 -2.32 19.12 10.19
C GLY A 361 -1.10 18.77 9.33
N PHE A 362 -1.28 18.83 8.02
CA PHE A 362 -0.28 18.55 7.01
C PHE A 362 -0.28 19.63 5.94
N ILE A 363 0.86 19.80 5.28
CA ILE A 363 1.02 20.57 4.05
C ILE A 363 1.15 19.55 2.91
N ASP A 364 0.27 19.65 1.91
CA ASP A 364 0.28 18.78 0.74
C ASP A 364 1.39 19.15 -0.25
N GLY A 365 1.55 18.33 -1.29
CA GLY A 365 2.55 18.56 -2.34
C GLY A 365 2.36 19.87 -3.13
N ASP A 366 1.16 20.45 -3.11
CA ASP A 366 0.86 21.76 -3.71
C ASP A 366 1.07 22.93 -2.72
N GLY A 367 1.50 22.65 -1.48
CA GLY A 367 1.70 23.64 -0.44
C GLY A 367 0.43 24.05 0.31
N LYS A 368 -0.67 23.30 0.20
CA LYS A 368 -1.94 23.59 0.87
C LYS A 368 -2.07 22.84 2.18
N GLU A 369 -2.64 23.51 3.18
CA GLU A 369 -2.90 22.88 4.47
C GLU A 369 -4.11 21.93 4.38
N PHE A 370 -3.99 20.75 4.99
CA PHE A 370 -5.10 19.79 5.11
C PHE A 370 -4.99 18.94 6.38
N VAL A 371 -6.09 18.27 6.71
CA VAL A 371 -6.12 17.21 7.73
C VAL A 371 -6.35 15.89 7.00
N PRO A 372 -5.49 14.87 7.18
CA PRO A 372 -5.65 13.59 6.52
C PRO A 372 -7.03 12.99 6.82
N ASN A 373 -7.74 12.59 5.76
CA ASN A 373 -9.04 11.95 5.92
C ASN A 373 -8.87 10.53 6.50
N THR A 374 -9.27 10.33 7.75
CA THR A 374 -9.30 9.00 8.39
C THR A 374 -10.68 8.34 8.26
N ASN A 375 -11.67 9.04 7.73
CA ASN A 375 -13.01 8.51 7.47
C ASN A 375 -13.11 7.90 6.08
N LEU A 376 -12.34 6.82 5.90
CA LEU A 376 -12.21 6.09 4.64
C LEU A 376 -13.27 5.01 4.50
N ASN A 377 -13.41 4.47 3.27
CA ASN A 377 -14.37 3.41 2.99
C ASN A 377 -14.08 2.16 3.83
N ARG A 378 -15.06 1.73 4.62
CA ARG A 378 -14.95 0.58 5.52
C ARG A 378 -15.61 -0.68 4.99
N MET A 379 -16.11 -0.65 3.76
CA MET A 379 -16.81 -1.76 3.14
C MET A 379 -16.07 -2.23 1.90
N SER A 380 -15.60 -3.48 1.97
CA SER A 380 -15.04 -4.19 0.82
C SER A 380 -16.14 -4.85 -0.01
N MET A 381 -15.97 -4.89 -1.33
CA MET A 381 -16.81 -5.67 -2.24
C MET A 381 -16.23 -7.06 -2.54
N ARG A 382 -15.09 -7.40 -1.92
CA ARG A 382 -14.37 -8.66 -2.11
C ARG A 382 -15.12 -9.85 -1.53
N GLY A 383 -14.68 -11.02 -1.98
CA GLY A 383 -15.06 -12.31 -1.42
C GLY A 383 -15.99 -13.08 -2.35
N PRO A 384 -16.30 -14.33 -2.00
CA PRO A 384 -17.22 -15.14 -2.78
C PRO A 384 -18.63 -14.55 -2.68
N TRP A 385 -19.17 -14.13 -3.82
CA TRP A 385 -20.57 -13.75 -3.94
C TRP A 385 -21.41 -15.00 -4.29
N ASN A 386 -22.44 -15.26 -3.51
CA ASN A 386 -23.36 -16.37 -3.73
C ASN A 386 -24.29 -16.06 -4.91
N GLY A 387 -24.26 -16.92 -5.92
CA GLY A 387 -25.05 -16.82 -7.14
C GLY A 387 -24.17 -16.93 -8.39
N ALA A 388 -24.71 -16.59 -9.55
CA ALA A 388 -23.99 -16.63 -10.82
C ALA A 388 -24.33 -15.40 -11.69
N GLY A 389 -23.44 -15.05 -12.61
CA GLY A 389 -23.66 -13.98 -13.59
C GLY A 389 -23.16 -12.59 -13.18
N GLY A 390 -22.36 -12.51 -12.11
CA GLY A 390 -21.56 -11.34 -11.77
C GLY A 390 -20.30 -11.76 -11.01
N ALA A 391 -19.27 -10.92 -11.04
CA ALA A 391 -17.99 -11.18 -10.40
C ALA A 391 -17.40 -9.90 -9.82
N PHE A 392 -16.64 -10.03 -8.72
CA PHE A 392 -15.90 -8.91 -8.18
C PHE A 392 -14.74 -8.58 -9.12
N ASP A 393 -14.67 -7.33 -9.56
CA ASP A 393 -13.56 -6.76 -10.30
C ASP A 393 -12.69 -5.96 -9.32
N SER A 394 -11.45 -6.42 -9.16
CA SER A 394 -10.49 -5.83 -8.24
C SER A 394 -10.17 -4.39 -8.61
N TRP A 395 -9.90 -4.05 -9.87
CA TRP A 395 -9.53 -2.67 -10.24
C TRP A 395 -10.67 -1.68 -10.10
N GLN A 396 -11.89 -2.11 -10.38
CA GLN A 396 -13.09 -1.29 -10.18
C GLN A 396 -13.52 -1.22 -8.71
N GLN A 397 -13.00 -2.12 -7.85
CA GLN A 397 -13.46 -2.32 -6.48
C GLN A 397 -14.98 -2.48 -6.42
N ALA A 398 -15.55 -3.21 -7.38
CA ALA A 398 -16.98 -3.31 -7.61
C ALA A 398 -17.39 -4.70 -8.06
N LEU A 399 -18.66 -5.03 -7.82
CA LEU A 399 -19.28 -6.18 -8.44
C LEU A 399 -19.73 -5.80 -9.86
N VAL A 400 -19.27 -6.55 -10.85
CA VAL A 400 -19.54 -6.31 -12.28
C VAL A 400 -20.46 -7.40 -12.80
N PHE A 401 -21.46 -6.97 -13.56
CA PHE A 401 -22.43 -7.82 -14.25
C PHE A 401 -22.38 -7.54 -15.74
N GLU A 402 -22.29 -8.61 -16.53
CA GLU A 402 -22.53 -8.54 -17.97
C GLU A 402 -23.98 -8.15 -18.28
N SER A 403 -24.24 -7.74 -19.52
CA SER A 403 -25.61 -7.48 -19.96
C SER A 403 -26.47 -8.75 -19.84
N THR A 404 -27.66 -8.59 -19.28
CA THR A 404 -28.60 -9.69 -19.02
C THR A 404 -30.03 -9.25 -19.26
N ASP A 405 -30.87 -10.15 -19.77
CA ASP A 405 -32.30 -9.91 -19.98
C ASP A 405 -33.13 -10.13 -18.69
N THR A 406 -32.51 -10.64 -17.63
CA THR A 406 -33.14 -10.87 -16.34
C THR A 406 -32.27 -10.36 -15.21
N MET A 407 -32.90 -9.84 -14.15
CA MET A 407 -32.17 -9.32 -13.00
C MET A 407 -31.45 -10.46 -12.27
N ILE A 408 -30.14 -10.30 -12.10
CA ILE A 408 -29.29 -11.21 -11.34
C ILE A 408 -29.22 -10.68 -9.92
N LYS A 409 -29.35 -11.57 -8.94
CA LYS A 409 -29.19 -11.27 -7.51
C LYS A 409 -28.01 -12.06 -6.96
N LEU A 410 -27.03 -11.36 -6.40
CA LEU A 410 -25.90 -11.96 -5.70
C LEU A 410 -25.91 -11.56 -4.23
N GLU A 411 -25.53 -12.49 -3.36
CA GLU A 411 -25.50 -12.27 -1.90
C GLU A 411 -24.10 -12.54 -1.34
N HIS A 412 -23.59 -11.60 -0.55
CA HIS A 412 -22.37 -11.78 0.22
C HIS A 412 -22.75 -11.98 1.69
N THR A 413 -22.54 -13.19 2.20
CA THR A 413 -23.14 -13.64 3.48
C THR A 413 -22.13 -13.93 4.59
N ASN A 414 -20.85 -14.06 4.25
CA ASN A 414 -19.78 -14.13 5.24
C ASN A 414 -19.40 -12.71 5.67
N ALA A 415 -19.05 -12.55 6.95
CA ALA A 415 -18.59 -11.27 7.48
C ALA A 415 -17.23 -10.84 6.90
N THR A 416 -16.56 -11.65 6.07
CA THR A 416 -15.17 -11.48 5.62
C THR A 416 -14.88 -10.26 4.73
N TRP A 417 -15.89 -9.47 4.38
CA TRP A 417 -15.69 -8.12 3.84
C TRP A 417 -15.30 -7.10 4.92
N ASP A 418 -15.28 -7.54 6.18
CA ASP A 418 -14.93 -6.82 7.40
C ASP A 418 -13.44 -6.91 7.74
N TYR A 419 -12.54 -6.66 6.79
CA TYR A 419 -11.15 -6.40 7.19
C TYR A 419 -11.10 -5.10 8.01
N ARG A 420 -11.31 -5.25 9.33
CA ARG A 420 -11.39 -4.17 10.30
C ARG A 420 -9.97 -3.80 10.67
N VAL A 421 -9.45 -2.81 9.96
CA VAL A 421 -8.22 -2.13 10.39
C VAL A 421 -8.45 -1.53 11.78
N SER A 422 -7.47 -1.69 12.67
CA SER A 422 -7.57 -1.35 14.09
C SER A 422 -8.00 0.10 14.35
N TRP A 423 -7.59 1.01 13.46
CA TRP A 423 -7.85 2.45 13.56
C TRP A 423 -9.16 2.91 12.87
N ALA A 424 -9.88 2.05 12.17
CA ALA A 424 -11.21 2.35 11.61
C ALA A 424 -12.25 1.25 11.94
N PRO A 425 -12.45 0.90 13.22
CA PRO A 425 -13.35 -0.18 13.61
C PRO A 425 -14.82 0.20 13.39
N TRP A 426 -15.66 -0.79 13.10
CA TRP A 426 -17.12 -0.59 13.20
C TRP A 426 -17.52 -0.56 14.67
N THR A 427 -18.05 0.58 15.10
CA THR A 427 -18.35 0.87 16.51
C THR A 427 -19.83 0.73 16.74
N ALA A 428 -20.23 -0.23 17.58
CA ALA A 428 -21.62 -0.43 17.98
C ALA A 428 -22.22 0.87 18.53
N GLY A 429 -23.42 1.22 18.07
CA GLY A 429 -24.11 2.46 18.47
C GLY A 429 -23.61 3.74 17.79
N ALA A 430 -22.53 3.70 17.00
CA ALA A 430 -22.10 4.86 16.21
C ALA A 430 -22.91 4.99 14.92
N SER A 431 -23.00 6.21 14.40
CA SER A 431 -23.66 6.52 13.13
C SER A 431 -22.75 6.24 11.95
N TYR A 432 -23.33 5.71 10.88
CA TYR A 432 -22.66 5.41 9.62
C TYR A 432 -23.53 5.81 8.44
N ARG A 433 -22.90 6.12 7.32
CA ARG A 433 -23.54 6.34 6.03
C ARG A 433 -23.03 5.35 5.00
N LEU A 434 -23.95 4.61 4.41
CA LEU A 434 -23.72 3.86 3.18
C LEU A 434 -24.11 4.74 1.99
N THR A 435 -23.21 4.93 1.04
CA THR A 435 -23.47 5.54 -0.27
C THR A 435 -23.18 4.52 -1.36
N VAL A 436 -24.07 4.36 -2.33
CA VAL A 436 -23.89 3.44 -3.46
C VAL A 436 -23.35 4.19 -4.67
N VAL A 437 -22.38 3.58 -5.34
CA VAL A 437 -21.90 3.99 -6.66
C VAL A 437 -22.19 2.83 -7.61
N ALA A 438 -23.02 3.07 -8.61
CA ALA A 438 -23.51 2.03 -9.50
C ALA A 438 -23.66 2.51 -10.95
N SER A 439 -23.72 1.57 -11.87
CA SER A 439 -24.03 1.82 -13.28
C SER A 439 -25.09 0.84 -13.77
N GLY A 440 -25.67 1.12 -14.93
CA GLY A 440 -26.55 0.16 -15.62
C GLY A 440 -27.85 -0.18 -14.90
N GLY A 441 -28.18 0.48 -13.79
CA GLY A 441 -29.34 0.18 -12.94
C GLY A 441 -29.09 -0.85 -11.84
N ALA A 442 -27.83 -1.23 -11.61
CA ALA A 442 -27.49 -2.08 -10.47
C ALA A 442 -27.77 -1.39 -9.13
N LYS A 443 -27.99 -2.19 -8.09
CA LYS A 443 -28.33 -1.72 -6.74
C LYS A 443 -27.62 -2.54 -5.67
N LEU A 444 -27.45 -1.92 -4.50
CA LEU A 444 -26.88 -2.56 -3.32
C LEU A 444 -27.82 -2.40 -2.12
N ASN A 445 -27.87 -3.43 -1.29
CA ASN A 445 -28.57 -3.43 -0.02
C ASN A 445 -27.68 -4.06 1.04
N MET A 446 -27.52 -3.37 2.17
CA MET A 446 -26.80 -3.86 3.33
C MET A 446 -27.81 -4.21 4.42
N GLN A 447 -27.72 -5.44 4.91
CA GLN A 447 -28.54 -5.97 6.00
C GLN A 447 -27.66 -6.36 7.17
N PHE A 448 -28.18 -6.25 8.38
CA PHE A 448 -27.62 -6.88 9.57
C PHE A 448 -28.65 -7.83 10.15
N LYS A 449 -28.19 -9.02 10.55
CA LYS A 449 -29.04 -10.05 11.17
C LYS A 449 -28.61 -10.36 12.60
N ASP A 450 -29.55 -10.75 13.46
CA ASP A 450 -29.24 -11.22 14.82
C ASP A 450 -28.82 -12.71 14.84
N GLY A 451 -28.56 -13.25 16.05
CA GLY A 451 -28.25 -14.66 16.28
C GLY A 451 -29.30 -15.68 15.82
N MET A 452 -30.52 -15.22 15.50
CA MET A 452 -31.60 -16.03 14.96
C MET A 452 -31.82 -15.77 13.46
N TYR A 453 -30.89 -15.08 12.80
CA TYR A 453 -30.97 -14.67 11.39
C TYR A 453 -32.17 -13.75 11.07
N LYS A 454 -32.71 -13.05 12.05
CA LYS A 454 -33.73 -12.01 11.82
C LYS A 454 -33.04 -10.70 11.45
N THR A 455 -33.51 -10.04 10.40
CA THR A 455 -33.02 -8.71 10.02
C THR A 455 -33.32 -7.70 11.13
N ILE A 456 -32.27 -7.08 11.64
CA ILE A 456 -32.32 -6.04 12.67
C ILE A 456 -32.00 -4.65 12.11
N LEU A 457 -31.35 -4.59 10.94
CA LEU A 457 -31.09 -3.37 10.19
C LEU A 457 -31.06 -3.67 8.70
N GLU A 458 -31.58 -2.75 7.88
CA GLU A 458 -31.56 -2.85 6.42
C GLU A 458 -31.51 -1.45 5.81
N THR A 459 -30.65 -1.26 4.82
CA THR A 459 -30.51 0.04 4.13
C THR A 459 -31.53 0.24 3.02
N GLY A 460 -32.14 -0.85 2.55
CA GLY A 460 -32.96 -0.87 1.34
C GLY A 460 -32.09 -1.04 0.08
N SER A 461 -32.76 -1.20 -1.06
CA SER A 461 -32.11 -1.37 -2.37
C SER A 461 -31.75 0.00 -2.96
N LEU A 462 -30.53 0.45 -2.67
CA LEU A 462 -29.99 1.75 -3.06
C LEU A 462 -29.35 1.66 -4.45
N GLY A 463 -29.69 2.58 -5.34
CA GLY A 463 -29.09 2.78 -6.66
C GLY A 463 -27.94 3.80 -6.66
N ASP A 464 -27.49 4.18 -7.85
CA ASP A 464 -26.35 5.11 -8.00
C ASP A 464 -26.59 6.47 -7.32
N GLY A 465 -25.61 6.92 -6.53
CA GLY A 465 -25.67 8.15 -5.74
C GLY A 465 -26.59 8.10 -4.52
N GLU A 466 -27.43 7.08 -4.37
CA GLU A 466 -28.33 6.95 -3.23
C GLU A 466 -27.55 6.60 -1.95
N SER A 467 -28.02 7.13 -0.82
CA SER A 467 -27.37 6.96 0.47
C SER A 467 -28.36 6.68 1.59
N LYS A 468 -27.90 5.97 2.61
CA LYS A 468 -28.66 5.72 3.84
C LYS A 468 -27.75 5.85 5.06
N SER A 469 -28.14 6.75 5.97
CA SER A 469 -27.55 6.82 7.31
C SER A 469 -28.25 5.86 8.26
N PHE A 470 -27.49 5.23 9.15
CA PHE A 470 -27.98 4.28 10.13
C PHE A 470 -27.07 4.21 11.36
N VAL A 471 -27.61 3.70 12.46
CA VAL A 471 -26.83 3.44 13.69
C VAL A 471 -26.38 1.99 13.67
N MET A 472 -25.08 1.74 13.88
CA MET A 472 -24.52 0.39 13.93
C MET A 472 -25.21 -0.43 15.04
N PRO A 473 -25.74 -1.63 14.77
CA PRO A 473 -26.42 -2.42 15.77
C PRO A 473 -25.52 -2.78 16.96
N ALA A 474 -26.10 -2.91 18.15
CA ALA A 474 -25.36 -3.12 19.41
C ALA A 474 -24.48 -4.39 19.39
N ASP A 475 -24.94 -5.46 18.74
CA ASP A 475 -24.22 -6.73 18.64
C ASP A 475 -23.36 -6.81 17.37
N ASN A 476 -23.24 -5.71 16.61
CA ASN A 476 -22.68 -5.64 15.24
C ASN A 476 -23.33 -6.58 14.20
N GLY A 477 -24.25 -7.48 14.60
CA GLY A 477 -25.00 -8.40 13.76
C GLY A 477 -24.14 -9.29 12.85
N TYR A 478 -24.82 -10.10 12.04
CA TYR A 478 -24.24 -10.75 10.87
C TYR A 478 -24.51 -9.86 9.66
N PRO A 479 -23.49 -9.18 9.12
CA PRO A 479 -23.70 -8.23 8.04
C PRO A 479 -23.74 -8.98 6.69
N ILE A 480 -24.72 -8.63 5.85
CA ILE A 480 -25.01 -9.27 4.56
C ILE A 480 -25.12 -8.17 3.50
N LEU A 481 -24.45 -8.34 2.37
CA LEU A 481 -24.64 -7.50 1.20
C LEU A 481 -25.48 -8.24 0.17
N ILE A 482 -26.41 -7.54 -0.45
CA ILE A 482 -27.23 -8.04 -1.54
C ILE A 482 -27.06 -7.06 -2.69
N ALA A 483 -26.53 -7.56 -3.80
CA ALA A 483 -26.37 -6.79 -5.02
C ALA A 483 -27.35 -7.33 -6.08
N THR A 484 -27.93 -6.42 -6.86
CA THR A 484 -28.77 -6.78 -8.01
C THR A 484 -28.27 -6.09 -9.26
N SER A 485 -28.21 -6.80 -10.38
CA SER A 485 -27.86 -6.23 -11.68
C SER A 485 -28.97 -5.33 -12.23
N GLY A 486 -28.60 -4.50 -13.20
CA GLY A 486 -29.56 -3.95 -14.16
C GLY A 486 -30.12 -5.02 -15.10
N VAL A 487 -31.06 -4.61 -15.97
CA VAL A 487 -31.63 -5.44 -17.04
C VAL A 487 -31.44 -4.71 -18.38
N GLY A 488 -31.02 -5.43 -19.41
CA GLY A 488 -30.85 -4.95 -20.78
C GLY A 488 -29.51 -4.26 -21.06
N GLN A 489 -28.61 -4.17 -20.07
CA GLN A 489 -27.28 -3.59 -20.21
C GLN A 489 -26.33 -4.12 -19.12
N ALA A 490 -25.02 -4.03 -19.37
CA ALA A 490 -24.01 -4.30 -18.35
C ALA A 490 -24.15 -3.30 -17.19
N SER A 491 -23.79 -3.72 -15.98
CA SER A 491 -23.98 -2.92 -14.78
C SER A 491 -22.91 -3.21 -13.74
N THR A 492 -22.60 -2.23 -12.90
CA THR A 492 -21.61 -2.34 -11.83
C THR A 492 -22.16 -1.77 -10.54
N VAL A 493 -21.73 -2.28 -9.40
CA VAL A 493 -22.11 -1.75 -8.09
C VAL A 493 -21.03 -1.91 -7.05
N ARG A 494 -20.78 -0.84 -6.30
CA ARG A 494 -20.03 -0.84 -5.05
C ARG A 494 -20.71 0.09 -4.05
N GLY A 495 -20.33 -0.02 -2.79
CA GLY A 495 -20.72 1.00 -1.82
C GLY A 495 -19.54 1.52 -1.03
N ILE A 496 -19.80 2.66 -0.43
CA ILE A 496 -18.88 3.44 0.37
C ILE A 496 -19.52 3.55 1.76
N LEU A 497 -18.92 2.90 2.75
CA LEU A 497 -19.38 2.94 4.13
C LEU A 497 -18.42 3.80 4.95
N VAL A 498 -18.91 4.91 5.50
CA VAL A 498 -18.13 5.84 6.32
C VAL A 498 -18.84 6.13 7.64
N ALA A 499 -18.09 6.49 8.68
CA ALA A 499 -18.66 6.96 9.94
C ALA A 499 -19.26 8.36 9.77
N GLU A 500 -20.25 8.74 10.58
CA GLU A 500 -20.85 10.09 10.64
C GLU A 500 -20.57 10.82 11.95
#